data_AF-A0A2L1TYW1-F1
#
_entry.id   AF-A0A2L1TYW1-F1
#
_cell.length_a   1.000
_cell.length_b   1.000
_cell.length_c   1.000
_cell.angle_alpha   90.00
_cell.angle_beta   90.00
_cell.angle_gamma   90.00
#
_symmetry.space_group_name_H-M   'P 1'
#
loop_
_entity.id
_entity.type
_entity.pdbx_description
1 polymer ?
#
loop_
_entity_poly.entity_id
_entity_poly.type
_entity_poly.pdbx_seq_one_letter_code
_entity_poly.pdbx_strand_id
1 'polypeptide(L)'
;MKCIAVYTNDFERFSDIYETVLKTPLQDQEEKEVEGIIVSESGDVPDNYLERMKTKPEVVVMKVKDSNITILQHGDVFEIFIPQTQNVVH
;
A
#
# COMPACT_ATOMS: atom_id res chain seq x y z
N MET A 1 -5.40 10.16 -3.39
CA MET A 1 -4.42 9.10 -3.80
C MET A 1 -4.91 7.81 -3.18
N LYS A 2 -5.03 6.71 -3.94
CA LYS A 2 -5.55 5.45 -3.37
C LYS A 2 -4.51 4.86 -2.42
N CYS A 3 -4.95 4.39 -1.24
CA CYS A 3 -4.07 3.78 -0.25
C CYS A 3 -4.58 2.43 0.21
N ILE A 4 -3.70 1.44 0.16
CA ILE A 4 -3.98 0.09 0.61
C ILE A 4 -3.04 -0.24 1.75
N ALA A 5 -3.59 -0.50 2.94
CA ALA A 5 -2.85 -0.97 4.10
C ALA A 5 -2.83 -2.51 4.12
N VAL A 6 -1.65 -3.08 4.28
CA VAL A 6 -1.41 -4.53 4.36
C VAL A 6 -0.83 -4.83 5.74
N TYR A 7 -1.58 -5.53 6.57
CA TYR A 7 -1.22 -5.80 7.96
C TYR A 7 -0.30 -7.03 8.07
N THR A 8 0.98 -6.82 7.79
CA THR A 8 2.05 -7.80 7.95
C THR A 8 3.37 -7.10 8.29
N ASN A 9 4.25 -7.77 9.03
CA ASN A 9 5.64 -7.36 9.22
C ASN A 9 6.64 -8.21 8.43
N ASP A 10 6.14 -9.23 7.73
CA ASP A 10 6.95 -10.13 6.92
C ASP A 10 7.05 -9.58 5.49
N PHE A 11 8.26 -9.18 5.11
CA PHE A 11 8.55 -8.63 3.79
C PHE A 11 8.39 -9.66 2.67
N GLU A 12 8.74 -10.92 2.91
CA GLU A 12 8.60 -11.98 1.89
C GLU A 12 7.12 -12.19 1.58
N ARG A 13 6.30 -12.34 2.62
CA ARG A 13 4.85 -12.47 2.45
C ARG A 13 4.22 -11.26 1.79
N PHE A 14 4.63 -10.05 2.18
CA PHE A 14 4.19 -8.82 1.53
C PHE A 14 4.51 -8.84 0.02
N SER A 15 5.75 -9.20 -0.33
CA SER A 15 6.20 -9.27 -1.71
C SER A 15 5.42 -10.31 -2.51
N ASP A 16 5.07 -11.44 -1.91
CA ASP A 16 4.28 -12.49 -2.55
C ASP A 16 2.84 -12.04 -2.84
N ILE A 17 2.18 -11.37 -1.89
CA ILE A 17 0.79 -10.91 -2.06
C ILE A 17 0.68 -9.57 -2.80
N TYR A 18 1.76 -8.80 -2.92
CA TYR A 18 1.74 -7.43 -3.47
C TYR A 18 1.04 -7.34 -4.82
N GLU A 19 1.40 -8.22 -5.76
CA GLU A 19 0.75 -8.24 -7.08
C GLU A 19 -0.73 -8.59 -7.00
N THR A 20 -1.08 -9.54 -6.14
CA THR A 20 -2.46 -9.98 -5.91
C THR A 20 -3.28 -8.83 -5.33
N VAL A 21 -2.73 -8.09 -4.35
CA VAL A 21 -3.36 -6.92 -3.74
C VAL A 21 -3.60 -5.82 -4.78
N LEU A 22 -2.62 -5.52 -5.63
CA LEU A 22 -2.79 -4.54 -6.70
C LEU A 22 -3.87 -4.91 -7.72
N LYS A 23 -4.01 -6.21 -8.01
CA LYS A 23 -5.02 -6.73 -8.96
C LYS A 23 -6.40 -6.93 -8.31
N THR A 24 -6.47 -6.89 -6.98
CA THR A 24 -7.73 -7.09 -6.25
C THR A 24 -8.50 -5.77 -6.16
N PRO A 25 -9.69 -5.68 -6.78
CA PRO A 25 -10.55 -4.53 -6.56
C PRO A 25 -11.07 -4.57 -5.13
N LEU A 26 -10.65 -3.59 -4.33
CA LEU A 26 -11.23 -3.27 -3.02
C LEU A 26 -12.08 -2.01 -3.18
N GLN A 27 -13.28 -2.03 -2.60
CA GLN A 27 -14.15 -0.87 -2.43
C GLN A 27 -13.58 0.07 -1.36
N ASP A 28 -14.04 1.32 -1.37
CA ASP A 28 -13.60 2.31 -0.38
C ASP A 28 -13.96 1.83 1.03
N GLN A 29 -12.98 1.84 1.94
CA GLN A 29 -13.14 1.36 3.33
C GLN A 29 -13.48 -0.15 3.43
N GLU A 30 -13.09 -0.94 2.44
CA GLU A 30 -13.24 -2.40 2.48
C GLU A 30 -11.98 -3.07 3.05
N GLU A 31 -12.21 -4.03 3.95
CA GLU A 31 -11.18 -4.95 4.46
C GLU A 31 -11.40 -6.34 3.87
N LYS A 32 -10.30 -6.98 3.46
CA LYS A 32 -10.30 -8.30 2.88
C LYS A 32 -9.09 -9.10 3.32
N GLU A 33 -9.27 -10.40 3.47
CA GLU A 33 -8.17 -11.32 3.72
C GLU A 33 -7.61 -11.85 2.39
N VAL A 34 -6.31 -11.68 2.18
CA VAL A 34 -5.56 -12.16 1.02
C VAL A 34 -4.44 -13.06 1.54
N GLU A 35 -4.51 -14.36 1.24
CA GLU A 35 -3.52 -15.36 1.68
C GLU A 35 -3.23 -15.35 3.19
N GLY A 36 -4.27 -15.12 4.01
CA GLY A 36 -4.14 -15.05 5.47
C GLY A 36 -3.63 -13.71 6.00
N ILE A 37 -3.48 -12.69 5.14
CA ILE A 37 -3.07 -11.33 5.51
C ILE A 37 -4.27 -10.40 5.32
N ILE A 38 -4.50 -9.55 6.31
CA ILE A 38 -5.55 -8.52 6.23
C ILE A 38 -5.05 -7.38 5.36
N VAL A 39 -5.88 -7.01 4.39
CA VAL A 39 -5.65 -5.91 3.47
C VAL A 39 -6.84 -4.97 3.54
N SER A 40 -6.60 -3.69 3.73
CA SER A 40 -7.63 -2.67 3.91
C SER A 40 -7.42 -1.52 2.93
N GLU A 41 -8.48 -1.14 2.23
CA GLU A 41 -8.49 0.09 1.44
C GLU A 41 -8.84 1.26 2.37
N SER A 42 -7.90 2.18 2.56
CA SER A 42 -8.03 3.30 3.52
C SER A 42 -8.57 4.59 2.89
N GLY A 43 -9.09 4.52 1.67
CA GLY A 43 -9.61 5.64 0.90
C GLY A 43 -8.54 6.67 0.51
N ASP A 44 -9.00 7.90 0.29
CA ASP A 44 -8.13 9.03 -0.03
C ASP A 44 -7.36 9.54 1.20
N VAL A 45 -6.04 9.36 1.15
CA VAL A 45 -5.11 9.92 2.15
C VAL A 45 -4.71 11.34 1.75
N PRO A 46 -4.54 12.26 2.71
CA PRO A 46 -4.07 13.61 2.43
C PRO A 46 -2.70 13.64 1.75
N ASP A 47 -2.48 14.58 0.82
CA ASP A 47 -1.22 14.67 0.05
C ASP A 47 0.02 14.84 0.94
N ASN A 48 -0.13 15.52 2.09
CA ASN A 48 0.95 15.73 3.05
C ASN A 48 1.24 14.51 3.95
N TYR A 49 0.43 13.46 3.90
CA TYR A 49 0.62 12.27 4.74
C TYR A 49 1.94 11.58 4.40
N LEU A 50 2.18 11.36 3.11
CA LEU A 50 3.38 10.72 2.61
C LEU A 50 4.65 11.51 3.00
N GLU A 51 4.60 12.84 2.92
CA GLU A 51 5.71 13.71 3.31
C GLU A 51 5.99 13.60 4.80
N ARG A 52 4.96 13.60 5.64
CA ARG A 52 5.10 13.44 7.09
C ARG A 52 5.71 12.09 7.44
N MET A 53 5.23 11.01 6.85
CA MET A 53 5.74 9.66 7.13
C MET A 53 7.20 9.49 6.69
N LYS A 54 7.61 10.09 5.57
CA LYS A 54 9.02 10.10 5.11
C LYS A 54 10.00 10.76 6.08
N THR A 55 9.53 11.65 6.96
CA THR A 55 10.41 12.30 7.96
C THR A 55 10.68 11.42 9.18
N LYS A 56 9.91 10.34 9.37
CA LYS A 56 10.03 9.46 10.52
C LYS A 56 11.17 8.45 10.30
N PRO A 57 12.13 8.34 11.23
CA PRO A 57 13.26 7.41 11.09
C PRO A 57 12.85 5.93 11.13
N GLU A 58 11.73 5.61 11.77
CA GLU A 58 11.18 4.25 11.83
C GLU A 58 10.43 3.81 10.57
N VAL A 59 10.22 4.71 9.61
CA VAL A 59 9.46 4.42 8.38
C VAL A 59 10.43 4.11 7.25
N VAL A 60 10.28 2.93 6.65
CA VAL A 60 11.00 2.57 5.44
C VAL A 60 10.19 2.99 4.23
N VAL A 61 10.82 3.70 3.30
CA VAL A 61 10.18 4.21 2.09
C VAL A 61 10.74 3.48 0.89
N MET A 62 9.88 2.76 0.17
CA MET A 62 10.21 2.07 -1.06
C MET A 62 9.47 2.71 -2.24
N LYS A 63 10.16 2.85 -3.37
CA LYS A 63 9.55 3.31 -4.63
C LYS A 63 9.69 2.23 -5.68
N VAL A 64 8.60 1.89 -6.34
CA VAL A 64 8.62 0.97 -7.48
C VAL A 64 9.17 1.75 -8.67
N LYS A 65 10.20 1.22 -9.35
CA LYS A 65 10.91 1.97 -10.40
C LYS A 65 10.03 2.24 -11.64
N ASP A 66 9.17 1.30 -11.97
CA ASP A 66 8.38 1.29 -13.20
C ASP A 66 6.94 1.78 -13.01
N SER A 67 6.55 2.10 -11.77
CA SER A 67 5.22 2.59 -11.41
C SER A 67 5.37 3.78 -10.48
N ASN A 68 4.50 4.79 -10.56
CA ASN A 68 4.51 5.91 -9.60
C ASN A 68 3.97 5.49 -8.21
N ILE A 69 4.17 4.23 -7.83
CA ILE A 69 3.73 3.62 -6.58
C ILE A 69 4.80 3.85 -5.52
N THR A 70 4.37 4.32 -4.36
CA THR A 70 5.19 4.42 -3.16
C THR A 70 4.69 3.41 -2.14
N ILE A 71 5.60 2.69 -1.49
CA ILE A 71 5.28 1.76 -0.42
C ILE A 71 5.95 2.29 0.84
N LEU A 72 5.20 2.40 1.93
CA LEU A 72 5.71 2.71 3.25
C LEU A 72 5.63 1.47 4.13
N GLN A 73 6.69 1.13 4.82
CA GLN A 73 6.66 0.13 5.88
C GLN A 73 6.85 0.84 7.21
N HIS A 74 5.93 0.60 8.15
CA HIS A 74 6.03 1.13 9.51
C HIS A 74 5.47 0.13 10.52
N GLY A 75 6.31 -0.38 11.41
CA GLY A 75 5.92 -1.44 12.34
C GLY A 75 5.42 -2.68 11.60
N ASP A 76 4.19 -3.09 11.87
CA ASP A 76 3.57 -4.30 11.30
C ASP A 76 2.60 -4.02 10.14
N VAL A 77 2.79 -2.90 9.44
CA VAL A 77 1.93 -2.49 8.31
C VAL A 77 2.77 -2.01 7.13
N PHE A 78 2.37 -2.44 5.93
CA PHE A 78 2.81 -1.88 4.66
C PHE A 78 1.68 -1.08 4.02
N GLU A 79 1.89 0.20 3.75
CA GLU A 79 0.95 1.06 3.04
C GLU A 79 1.40 1.24 1.58
N ILE A 80 0.52 0.90 0.65
CA ILE A 80 0.75 1.04 -0.80
C ILE A 80 -0.02 2.25 -1.30
N PHE A 81 0.70 3.26 -1.78
CA PHE A 81 0.15 4.48 -2.35
C PHE A 81 0.13 4.38 -3.87
N ILE A 82 -1.07 4.38 -4.43
CA ILE A 82 -1.32 4.27 -5.87
C ILE A 82 -1.87 5.62 -6.37
N PRO A 83 -1.17 6.29 -7.30
CA PRO A 83 -1.68 7.52 -7.90
C PRO A 83 -2.89 7.19 -8.78
N GLN A 84 -4.00 7.90 -8.58
CA GLN A 84 -5.26 7.70 -9.32
C GLN A 84 -5.13 7.92 -10.84
N THR A 85 -4.02 8.51 -11.30
CA THR A 85 -3.71 8.67 -12.73
C THR A 85 -3.30 7.36 -13.44
N GLN A 86 -3.07 6.27 -12.68
CA GLN A 86 -2.79 4.93 -13.23
C GLN A 86 -3.94 3.95 -12.91
N ASN A 87 -5.16 4.26 -13.35
CA ASN A 87 -6.09 3.20 -13.74
C ASN A 87 -5.63 2.66 -15.10
N VAL A 88 -4.52 1.92 -15.13
CA VAL A 88 -4.14 1.10 -16.29
C VAL A 88 -4.29 -0.35 -15.92
N VAL A 89 -5.55 -0.75 -15.79
CA VAL A 89 -5.95 -2.14 -16.03
C VAL A 89 -6.15 -2.22 -17.54
N HIS A 90 -5.28 -2.96 -18.23
CA HIS A 90 -5.58 -3.49 -19.56
C HIS A 90 -5.31 -5.00 -19.54
#